data_AF-A0A2U9BV30-F1
#
_entry.id   AF-A0A2U9BV30-F1
#
_cell.length_a   1.000
_cell.length_b   1.000
_cell.length_c   1.000
_cell.angle_alpha   90.00
_cell.angle_beta   90.00
_cell.angle_gamma   90.00
#
_symmetry.space_group_name_H-M   'P 1'
#
loop_
_entity.id
_entity.type
_entity.pdbx_description
1 polymer ?
#
loop_
_entity_poly.entity_id
_entity_poly.type
_entity_poly.pdbx_seq_one_letter_code
_entity_poly.pdbx_strand_id
1 'polypeptide(L)'
;MDHTSKTAAAQFKEHRLSHAQRSAVKVLRRMQYFVARKKFQQARKPYDVRDVIEQYSQGHLNMMVRIKELQRRLDGTLGKPGMFLPGKGEDKEYPTIGARLIRLEDKTFTLLSTPPSPIQR
;
A
#
# COMPACT_ATOMS: atom_id res chain seq x y z
N MET A 1 39.09 -34.71 31.74
CA MET A 1 39.91 -34.15 30.65
C MET A 1 39.70 -35.07 29.46
N ASP A 2 38.90 -34.85 28.41
CA ASP A 2 38.23 -33.68 27.85
C ASP A 2 37.03 -34.17 27.03
N HIS A 3 35.79 -33.84 27.44
CA HIS A 3 34.57 -34.16 26.68
C HIS A 3 33.85 -32.90 26.15
N THR A 4 34.44 -31.72 26.35
CA THR A 4 33.87 -30.42 25.97
C THR A 4 34.33 -29.91 24.60
N SER A 5 35.30 -30.56 23.94
CA SER A 5 35.89 -30.06 22.69
C SER A 5 35.10 -30.41 21.41
N LYS A 6 34.08 -31.28 21.48
CA LYS A 6 33.32 -31.74 20.29
C LYS A 6 32.12 -30.87 19.94
N THR A 7 31.74 -29.90 20.77
CA THR A 7 30.52 -29.09 20.60
C THR A 7 30.79 -27.71 20.01
N ALA A 8 32.04 -27.24 19.98
CA ALA A 8 32.40 -25.93 19.40
C ALA A 8 32.54 -25.97 17.87
N ALA A 9 32.87 -27.12 17.28
CA ALA A 9 33.02 -27.28 15.82
C ALA A 9 31.68 -27.36 15.07
N ALA A 10 30.56 -27.57 15.77
CA ALA A 10 29.25 -27.73 15.15
C ALA A 10 28.54 -26.40 14.87
N GLN A 11 28.99 -25.28 15.45
CA GLN A 11 28.36 -23.96 15.28
C GLN A 11 28.86 -23.16 14.08
N PHE A 12 29.92 -23.60 13.40
CA PHE A 12 30.38 -23.04 12.13
C PHE A 12 29.94 -23.85 10.92
N LYS A 13 28.87 -24.65 11.05
CA LYS A 13 28.25 -25.34 9.92
C LYS A 13 27.46 -24.33 9.08
N GLU A 14 28.23 -23.62 8.27
CA GLU A 14 27.91 -23.29 6.89
C GLU A 14 26.63 -22.49 6.66
N HIS A 15 26.78 -21.17 6.53
CA HIS A 15 26.02 -20.41 5.53
C HIS A 15 26.46 -20.78 4.10
N ARG A 16 26.75 -22.06 3.81
CA ARG A 16 27.00 -22.49 2.43
C ARG A 16 25.64 -22.78 1.81
N LEU A 17 25.26 -21.86 0.94
CA LEU A 17 24.17 -22.06 0.01
C LEU A 17 24.33 -23.43 -0.68
N SER A 18 23.24 -24.20 -0.74
CA SER A 18 23.18 -25.46 -1.49
C SER A 18 23.63 -25.23 -2.94
N HIS A 19 24.12 -26.28 -3.61
CA HIS A 19 24.53 -26.19 -5.02
C HIS A 19 23.41 -25.62 -5.91
N ALA A 20 22.16 -26.03 -5.64
CA ALA A 20 20.98 -25.51 -6.33
C ALA A 20 20.77 -24.01 -6.08
N GLN A 21 20.93 -23.55 -4.82
CA GLN A 21 20.80 -22.13 -4.46
C GLN A 21 21.91 -21.28 -5.10
N ARG A 22 23.15 -21.76 -5.13
CA ARG A 22 24.27 -21.09 -5.84
C ARG A 22 24.01 -20.99 -7.34
N SER A 23 23.46 -22.04 -7.94
CA SER A 23 23.07 -22.04 -9.35
C SER A 23 21.95 -21.03 -9.61
N ALA A 24 20.90 -21.02 -8.78
CA ALA A 24 19.80 -20.06 -8.87
C ALA A 24 20.29 -18.61 -8.77
N VAL A 25 21.19 -18.31 -7.83
CA VAL A 25 21.80 -16.97 -7.69
C VAL A 25 22.59 -16.58 -8.96
N LYS A 26 23.34 -17.51 -9.57
CA LYS A 26 24.06 -17.24 -10.83
C LYS A 26 23.10 -16.91 -11.97
N VAL A 27 21.98 -17.65 -12.09
CA VAL A 27 20.96 -17.41 -13.10
C VAL A 27 20.32 -16.03 -12.90
N LEU A 28 19.89 -15.70 -11.68
CA LEU A 28 19.30 -14.40 -11.36
C LEU A 28 20.25 -13.24 -11.67
N ARG A 29 21.54 -13.37 -11.28
CA ARG A 29 22.56 -12.36 -11.60
C ARG A 29 22.77 -12.22 -13.10
N ARG A 30 22.74 -13.32 -13.86
CA ARG A 30 22.88 -13.27 -15.32
C ARG A 30 21.68 -12.62 -16.00
N MET A 31 20.46 -12.86 -15.52
CA MET A 31 19.26 -12.16 -15.96
C MET A 31 19.34 -10.66 -15.67
N GLN A 32 19.70 -10.28 -14.44
CA GLN A 32 19.91 -8.87 -14.05
C GLN A 32 20.99 -8.20 -14.91
N TYR A 33 22.09 -8.90 -15.19
CA TYR A 33 23.14 -8.40 -16.08
C TYR A 33 22.62 -8.13 -17.49
N PHE A 34 21.81 -9.02 -18.07
CA PHE A 34 21.24 -8.78 -19.39
C PHE A 34 20.29 -7.59 -19.40
N VAL A 35 19.48 -7.41 -18.35
CA VAL A 35 18.63 -6.22 -18.19
C VAL A 35 19.49 -4.96 -18.09
N ALA A 36 20.52 -4.95 -17.25
CA ALA A 36 21.45 -3.83 -17.11
C ALA A 36 22.18 -3.51 -18.41
N ARG A 37 22.66 -4.53 -19.13
CA ARG A 37 23.31 -4.39 -20.44
C ARG A 37 22.37 -3.77 -21.47
N LYS A 38 21.11 -4.20 -21.53
CA LYS A 38 20.10 -3.62 -22.44
C LYS A 38 19.83 -2.15 -22.10
N LYS A 39 19.63 -1.83 -20.80
CA LYS A 39 19.43 -0.45 -20.33
C LYS A 39 20.63 0.44 -20.64
N PHE A 40 21.85 -0.06 -20.44
CA PHE A 40 23.08 0.67 -20.75
C PHE A 40 23.23 0.92 -22.25
N GLN A 41 22.93 -0.07 -23.09
CA GLN A 41 22.94 0.09 -24.55
C GLN A 41 21.87 1.08 -25.03
N GLN A 42 20.69 1.09 -24.41
CA GLN A 42 19.63 2.07 -24.70
C GLN A 42 20.04 3.48 -24.29
N ALA A 43 20.62 3.66 -23.09
CA ALA A 43 21.10 4.95 -22.60
C ALA A 43 22.26 5.55 -23.43
N ARG A 44 23.00 4.73 -24.17
CA ARG A 44 24.05 5.19 -25.10
C ARG A 44 23.52 5.73 -26.42
N LYS A 45 22.28 5.41 -26.79
CA LYS A 45 21.65 5.94 -28.01
C LYS A 45 21.09 7.33 -27.72
N PRO A 46 21.15 8.28 -28.68
CA PRO A 46 20.46 9.55 -28.52
C PRO A 46 18.96 9.30 -28.31
N TYR A 47 18.35 10.07 -27.42
CA TYR A 47 16.92 9.95 -27.11
C TYR A 47 16.07 10.16 -28.38
N ASP A 48 15.20 9.21 -28.68
CA ASP A 48 14.20 9.30 -29.74
C ASP A 48 12.92 9.99 -29.18
N VAL A 49 12.12 10.63 -30.03
CA VAL A 49 10.80 11.17 -29.67
C VAL A 49 9.92 10.07 -29.02
N ARG A 50 10.13 8.82 -29.42
CA ARG A 50 9.51 7.65 -28.80
C ARG A 50 9.87 7.49 -27.32
N ASP A 51 11.11 7.75 -26.91
CA ASP A 51 11.55 7.65 -25.51
C ASP A 51 10.86 8.72 -24.66
N VAL A 52 10.67 9.92 -25.22
CA VAL A 52 9.95 11.03 -24.56
C VAL A 52 8.47 10.67 -24.35
N ILE A 53 7.81 10.13 -25.39
CA ILE A 53 6.42 9.69 -25.32
C ILE A 53 6.27 8.54 -24.31
N GLU A 54 7.18 7.56 -24.35
CA GLU A 54 7.14 6.41 -23.46
C GLU A 54 7.36 6.83 -22.00
N GLN A 55 8.32 7.70 -21.72
CA GLN A 55 8.56 8.25 -20.39
C GLN A 55 7.34 9.03 -19.85
N TYR A 56 6.74 9.88 -20.68
CA TYR A 56 5.55 10.63 -20.30
C TYR A 56 4.38 9.70 -19.98
N SER A 57 4.12 8.69 -20.83
CA SER A 57 3.04 7.73 -20.63
C SER A 57 3.20 6.91 -19.33
N GLN A 58 4.42 6.48 -19.01
CA GLN A 58 4.72 5.78 -17.76
C GLN A 58 4.57 6.71 -16.54
N GLY A 59 5.05 7.95 -16.64
CA GLY A 59 4.91 8.95 -15.57
C GLY A 59 3.45 9.28 -15.28
N HIS A 60 2.66 9.47 -16.34
CA HIS A 60 1.22 9.71 -16.25
C HIS A 60 0.48 8.53 -15.60
N LEU A 61 0.78 7.30 -16.03
CA LEU A 61 0.17 6.09 -15.45
C LEU A 61 0.51 5.93 -13.96
N ASN A 62 1.78 6.12 -13.58
CA ASN A 62 2.23 6.04 -12.19
C ASN A 62 1.50 7.07 -11.30
N MET A 63 1.35 8.29 -11.80
CA MET A 63 0.60 9.34 -11.11
C MET A 63 -0.87 8.95 -10.95
N MET A 64 -1.52 8.46 -12.01
CA MET A 64 -2.91 8.04 -11.97
C MET A 64 -3.17 6.89 -10.98
N VAL A 65 -2.30 5.89 -10.93
CA VAL A 65 -2.42 4.78 -9.96
C VAL A 65 -2.31 5.29 -8.53
N ARG A 66 -1.37 6.20 -8.27
CA ARG A 66 -1.21 6.82 -6.95
C ARG A 66 -2.42 7.66 -6.54
N ILE A 67 -2.99 8.44 -7.47
CA ILE A 67 -4.23 9.19 -7.25
C ILE A 67 -5.39 8.23 -6.93
N LYS A 68 -5.56 7.15 -7.69
CA LYS A 68 -6.61 6.16 -7.45
C LYS A 68 -6.46 5.46 -6.10
N GLU A 69 -5.23 5.15 -5.67
CA GLU A 69 -5.01 4.55 -4.35
C GLU A 69 -5.33 5.54 -3.21
N LEU A 70 -4.98 6.82 -3.37
CA LEU A 70 -5.37 7.85 -2.41
C LEU A 70 -6.90 8.02 -2.36
N GLN A 71 -7.56 8.09 -3.51
CA GLN A 71 -9.03 8.13 -3.59
C GLN A 71 -9.66 6.92 -2.91
N ARG A 72 -9.17 5.70 -3.19
CA ARG A 72 -9.67 4.46 -2.56
C ARG A 72 -9.53 4.49 -1.03
N ARG A 73 -8.40 4.98 -0.51
CA ARG A 73 -8.20 5.14 0.94
C ARG A 73 -9.16 6.17 1.53
N LEU A 74 -9.32 7.31 0.88
CA LEU A 74 -10.24 8.36 1.31
C LEU A 74 -11.69 7.88 1.30
N ASP A 75 -12.12 7.20 0.23
CA ASP A 75 -13.47 6.64 0.11
C ASP A 75 -13.75 5.60 1.20
N GLY A 76 -12.76 4.79 1.56
CA GLY A 76 -12.87 3.81 2.65
C GLY A 76 -12.87 4.42 4.05
N THR A 77 -12.16 5.53 4.26
CA THR A 77 -12.04 6.16 5.59
C THR A 77 -13.12 7.22 5.83
N LEU A 78 -13.28 8.16 4.92
CA LEU A 78 -14.20 9.29 5.06
C LEU A 78 -15.56 9.01 4.44
N GLY A 79 -15.60 8.17 3.40
CA GLY A 79 -16.78 7.98 2.55
C GLY A 79 -16.63 8.67 1.21
N LYS A 80 -17.44 8.25 0.23
CA LYS A 80 -17.47 8.87 -1.09
C LYS A 80 -17.78 10.37 -0.96
N PRO A 81 -17.24 11.24 -1.82
CA PRO A 81 -17.45 12.69 -1.72
C PRO A 81 -18.94 13.11 -1.77
N GLY A 82 -19.82 12.31 -2.38
CA GLY A 82 -21.27 12.53 -2.38
C GLY A 82 -21.97 12.24 -1.04
N MET A 83 -21.29 11.62 -0.07
CA MET A 83 -21.84 11.25 1.24
C MET A 83 -22.07 12.46 2.16
N PHE A 84 -21.43 13.59 1.86
CA PHE A 84 -21.57 14.85 2.62
C PHE A 84 -22.60 15.81 2.00
N LEU A 85 -23.27 15.41 0.90
CA LEU A 85 -24.33 16.21 0.29
C LEU A 85 -25.67 15.93 0.99
N PRO A 86 -26.50 16.97 1.21
CA PRO A 86 -27.81 16.81 1.83
C PRO A 86 -28.67 15.85 0.98
N GLY A 87 -29.20 14.81 1.63
CA GLY A 87 -30.07 13.80 1.00
C GLY A 87 -29.38 12.60 0.33
N LYS A 88 -28.04 12.48 0.39
CA LYS A 88 -27.28 11.34 -0.21
C LYS A 88 -26.42 10.52 0.79
N GLY A 89 -26.50 10.85 2.07
CA GLY A 89 -25.81 10.14 3.16
C GLY A 89 -26.68 9.10 3.90
N GLU A 90 -27.87 8.79 3.38
CA GLU A 90 -28.80 7.82 3.99
C GLU A 90 -28.36 6.36 3.85
N ASP A 91 -27.23 6.11 3.18
CA ASP A 91 -26.55 4.82 3.17
C ASP A 91 -25.91 4.57 4.55
N LYS A 92 -26.78 4.32 5.54
CA LYS A 92 -26.53 4.02 6.96
C LYS A 92 -25.62 2.81 7.19
N GLU A 93 -25.19 2.13 6.12
CA GLU A 93 -24.54 0.82 6.12
C GLU A 93 -23.00 0.89 6.05
N TYR A 94 -22.40 1.99 5.57
CA TYR A 94 -20.95 2.06 5.45
C TYR A 94 -20.27 2.44 6.78
N PRO A 95 -19.25 1.68 7.25
CA PRO A 95 -18.53 1.97 8.49
C PRO A 95 -17.46 3.07 8.31
N THR A 96 -17.79 4.16 7.62
CA THR A 96 -16.87 5.29 7.41
C THR A 96 -16.98 6.32 8.54
N ILE A 97 -15.93 7.13 8.71
CA ILE A 97 -15.91 8.23 9.69
C ILE A 97 -17.02 9.25 9.38
N GLY A 98 -17.25 9.57 8.11
CA GLY A 98 -18.33 10.49 7.70
C GLY A 98 -19.72 9.97 8.10
N ALA A 99 -20.03 8.70 7.82
CA ALA A 99 -21.30 8.10 8.20
C ALA A 99 -21.47 8.02 9.74
N ARG A 100 -20.39 7.81 10.49
CA ARG A 100 -20.41 7.83 11.96
C ARG A 100 -20.68 9.23 12.51
N LEU A 101 -20.11 10.26 11.90
CA LEU A 101 -20.28 11.66 12.32
C LEU A 101 -21.73 12.12 12.11
N ILE A 102 -22.31 11.85 10.94
CA ILE A 102 -23.72 12.17 10.64
C ILE A 102 -24.66 11.50 11.67
N ARG A 103 -24.43 10.21 11.96
CA ARG A 103 -25.21 9.50 13.00
C ARG A 103 -25.05 10.09 14.39
N LEU A 104 -23.89 10.67 14.70
CA LEU A 104 -23.64 11.32 15.98
C LEU A 104 -24.40 12.65 16.03
N GLU A 105 -24.31 13.46 14.98
CA GLU A 105 -25.02 14.74 14.85
C GLU A 105 -26.53 14.56 15.01
N ASP A 106 -27.14 13.60 14.30
CA ASP A 106 -28.57 13.27 14.41
C ASP A 106 -28.98 12.91 15.83
N LYS A 107 -28.17 12.07 16.50
CA LYS A 107 -28.43 11.67 17.90
C LYS A 107 -28.30 12.85 18.85
N THR A 108 -27.28 13.69 18.68
CA THR A 108 -27.10 14.89 19.52
C THR A 108 -28.22 15.89 19.32
N PHE A 109 -28.66 16.10 18.08
CA PHE A 109 -29.80 16.97 17.76
C PHE A 109 -31.08 16.44 18.41
N THR A 110 -31.33 15.14 18.29
CA THR A 110 -32.48 14.48 18.94
C THR A 110 -32.44 14.67 20.45
N LEU A 111 -31.31 14.40 21.11
CA LEU A 111 -31.14 14.55 22.56
C LEU A 111 -31.29 16.00 23.05
N LEU A 112 -30.86 16.98 22.25
CA LEU A 112 -31.01 18.41 22.57
C LEU A 112 -32.43 18.92 22.33
N SER A 113 -33.18 18.30 21.42
CA SER A 113 -34.57 18.65 21.12
C SER A 113 -35.60 18.05 22.08
N THR A 114 -35.26 16.98 22.82
CA THR A 114 -36.16 16.36 23.80
C THR A 114 -36.09 17.09 25.15
N PRO A 115 -37.19 17.71 25.64
CA PRO A 115 -37.18 18.35 26.95
C PRO A 115 -36.99 17.28 28.05
N PRO A 116 -36.18 17.56 29.09
CA PRO A 116 -35.96 16.60 30.17
C PRO A 116 -37.27 16.33 30.91
N SER A 117 -37.63 15.05 31.03
CA SER A 117 -38.84 14.63 31.74
C SER A 117 -38.83 15.14 33.19
N PRO A 118 -39.94 15.71 33.70
CA PRO A 118 -40.01 16.16 35.08
C PRO A 118 -39.74 14.99 36.03
N ILE A 119 -38.80 15.19 36.94
CA ILE A 119 -38.50 14.26 38.03
C ILE A 119 -39.79 14.13 38.87
N GLN A 120 -40.46 12.98 38.77
CA GLN A 120 -41.57 12.65 39.67
C GLN A 120 -40.98 12.47 41.07
N ARG A 121 -41.28 13.43 41.96
CA ARG A 121 -41.04 13.33 43.40
C ARG A 121 -42.22 12.66 44.08
#